data_AF-A0A0R0GY68-F1
#
_entry.id   AF-A0A0R0GY68-F1
#
_cell.length_a   1.000
_cell.length_b   1.000
_cell.length_c   1.000
_cell.angle_alpha   90.00
_cell.angle_beta   90.00
_cell.angle_gamma   90.00
#
_symmetry.space_group_name_H-M   'P 1'
#
loop_
_entity.id
_entity.type
_entity.pdbx_description
1 polymer ?
#
loop_
_entity_poly.entity_id
_entity_poly.type
_entity_poly.pdbx_seq_one_letter_code
_entity_poly.pdbx_strand_id
1 'polypeptide(L)'
;MGQVRKVIDNEFPAGDKPFVWAFNLQLPTKDNYSAIAYFTTKETVLEDLLMDKFLKGGNAFRNSRLKLIANIVKGPWIVRKAVGEQAICKLGENFIEVDIDIGSSMVASAIVHLAFGYISTLTVDLAFLIESQAESELPEKIFGAFRFSELDPASARTIEPSDVVSCDNAQTSLPTRLWKSIGQGFSHILHSGPQEDGSTSGSEHTNDVDHKDNPIDITNW
;
A
#
# COMPACT_ATOMS: atom_id res chain seq x y z
N MET A 1 -14.64 -18.07 2.48
CA MET A 1 -13.32 -18.69 2.74
C MET A 1 -12.28 -17.96 1.90
N GLY A 2 -11.20 -17.42 2.48
CA GLY A 2 -10.19 -16.64 1.76
C GLY A 2 -9.44 -17.45 0.69
N GLN A 3 -8.99 -16.80 -0.38
CA GLN A 3 -8.34 -17.46 -1.52
C GLN A 3 -7.04 -18.17 -1.11
N VAL A 4 -6.28 -17.58 -0.17
CA VAL A 4 -5.06 -18.19 0.38
C VAL A 4 -5.36 -19.51 1.07
N ARG A 5 -6.36 -19.54 1.95
CA ARG A 5 -6.77 -20.76 2.65
C ARG A 5 -7.18 -21.86 1.67
N LYS A 6 -7.98 -21.53 0.65
CA LYS A 6 -8.41 -22.48 -0.37
C LYS A 6 -7.21 -23.10 -1.10
N VAL A 7 -6.20 -22.30 -1.44
CA VAL A 7 -4.98 -22.80 -2.08
C VAL A 7 -4.21 -23.71 -1.12
N ILE A 8 -4.03 -23.31 0.15
CA ILE A 8 -3.33 -24.15 1.14
C ILE A 8 -4.03 -25.50 1.31
N ASP A 9 -5.35 -25.52 1.49
CA ASP A 9 -6.10 -26.76 1.73
C ASP A 9 -6.12 -27.68 0.49
N ASN A 10 -6.12 -27.11 -0.72
CA ASN A 10 -6.09 -27.88 -1.97
C ASN A 10 -4.71 -28.44 -2.30
N GLU A 11 -3.65 -27.64 -2.14
CA GLU A 11 -2.27 -28.02 -2.48
C GLU A 11 -1.62 -28.88 -1.39
N PHE A 12 -2.06 -28.72 -0.13
CA PHE A 12 -1.54 -29.45 1.03
C PHE A 12 -2.67 -30.15 1.82
N PRO A 13 -3.35 -31.15 1.23
CA PRO A 13 -4.50 -31.81 1.85
C PRO A 13 -4.14 -32.68 3.06
N ALA A 14 -2.89 -33.15 3.14
CA ALA A 14 -2.37 -33.96 4.23
C ALA A 14 -0.89 -33.63 4.48
N GLY A 15 -0.46 -33.62 5.75
CA GLY A 15 0.92 -33.34 6.16
C GLY A 15 1.15 -31.93 6.69
N ASP A 16 2.42 -31.55 6.78
CA ASP A 16 2.87 -30.25 7.31
C ASP A 16 2.58 -29.13 6.32
N LYS A 17 1.54 -28.33 6.62
CA LYS A 17 1.16 -27.16 5.83
C LYS A 17 2.16 -26.03 6.07
N PRO A 18 2.66 -25.35 5.02
CA PRO A 18 3.53 -24.19 5.20
C PRO A 18 2.73 -23.03 5.80
N PHE A 19 3.43 -22.14 6.53
CA PHE A 19 2.83 -20.88 6.92
C PHE A 19 2.96 -19.87 5.76
N VAL A 20 1.84 -19.34 5.27
CA VAL A 20 1.81 -18.42 4.12
C VAL A 20 1.66 -16.97 4.56
N TRP A 21 2.51 -16.12 4.02
CA TRP A 21 2.44 -14.67 4.15
C TRP A 21 1.95 -14.09 2.84
N ALA A 22 0.77 -13.49 2.84
CA ALA A 22 0.19 -12.84 1.68
C ALA A 22 0.17 -11.33 1.90
N PHE A 23 1.02 -10.60 1.19
CA PHE A 23 1.02 -9.14 1.22
C PHE A 23 0.29 -8.60 -0.01
N ASN A 24 -0.67 -7.71 0.22
CA ASN A 24 -1.42 -7.03 -0.83
C ASN A 24 -1.17 -5.53 -0.70
N LEU A 25 -0.33 -4.96 -1.56
CA LEU A 25 -0.17 -3.51 -1.65
C LEU A 25 -1.24 -2.95 -2.58
N GLN A 26 -2.16 -2.18 -2.01
CA GLN A 26 -3.22 -1.51 -2.74
C GLN A 26 -2.71 -0.13 -3.16
N LEU A 27 -2.65 0.08 -4.47
CA LEU A 27 -2.15 1.29 -5.10
C LEU A 27 -3.34 2.05 -5.70
N PRO A 28 -3.88 3.06 -5.01
CA PRO A 28 -4.94 3.87 -5.57
C PRO A 28 -4.36 4.75 -6.66
N THR A 29 -4.77 4.45 -7.88
CA THR A 29 -4.52 5.25 -9.08
C THR A 29 -5.87 5.43 -9.77
N LYS A 30 -5.88 5.94 -11.01
CA LYS A 30 -7.11 6.02 -11.80
C LYS A 30 -7.81 4.67 -11.95
N ASP A 31 -7.04 3.59 -12.18
CA ASP A 31 -7.59 2.25 -12.44
C ASP A 31 -7.55 1.33 -11.21
N ASN A 32 -6.84 1.76 -10.14
CA ASN A 32 -6.54 0.99 -8.94
C ASN A 32 -5.76 -0.31 -9.23
N TYR A 33 -4.53 -0.38 -8.74
CA TYR A 33 -3.70 -1.57 -8.89
C TYR A 33 -3.52 -2.26 -7.55
N SER A 34 -3.31 -3.57 -7.60
CA SER A 34 -2.87 -4.35 -6.45
C SER A 34 -1.60 -5.10 -6.84
N ALA A 35 -0.59 -4.99 -5.99
CA ALA A 35 0.63 -5.78 -6.06
C ALA A 35 0.58 -6.82 -4.95
N ILE A 36 0.48 -8.09 -5.32
CA ILE A 36 0.34 -9.19 -4.36
C ILE A 36 1.63 -10.02 -4.34
N ALA A 37 2.19 -10.22 -3.16
CA ALA A 37 3.37 -11.05 -2.93
C ALA A 37 3.04 -12.16 -1.92
N TYR A 38 3.33 -13.40 -2.30
CA TYR A 38 3.17 -14.58 -1.44
C TYR A 38 4.54 -15.12 -1.04
N PHE A 39 4.76 -15.29 0.26
CA PHE A 39 5.93 -15.95 0.82
C PHE A 39 5.49 -17.14 1.66
N THR A 40 6.33 -18.17 1.74
CA THR A 40 6.06 -19.35 2.57
C THR A 40 7.21 -19.58 3.51
N THR A 41 6.91 -19.88 4.77
CA THR A 41 7.89 -20.34 5.75
C THR A 41 7.65 -21.81 6.05
N LYS A 42 8.69 -22.64 5.88
CA LYS A 42 8.64 -24.07 6.21
C LYS A 42 9.12 -24.36 7.63
N GLU A 43 10.17 -23.67 8.06
CA GLU A 43 10.65 -23.76 9.43
C GLU A 43 9.57 -23.24 10.37
N THR A 44 9.41 -23.90 11.51
CA THR A 44 8.45 -23.45 12.51
C THR A 44 8.81 -22.03 12.89
N VAL A 45 8.01 -21.07 12.44
CA VAL A 45 8.04 -19.66 12.85
C VAL A 45 8.21 -19.52 14.37
N LEU A 46 7.82 -20.56 15.13
CA LEU A 46 8.05 -20.74 16.56
C LEU A 46 9.48 -20.49 17.06
N GLU A 47 10.54 -20.66 16.28
CA GLU A 47 11.90 -20.41 16.79
C GLU A 47 12.24 -18.91 16.84
N ASP A 48 11.61 -18.09 15.99
CA ASP A 48 11.82 -16.64 16.01
C ASP A 48 10.82 -15.98 16.96
N LEU A 49 11.30 -15.63 18.16
CA LEU A 49 10.51 -14.98 19.21
C LEU A 49 9.83 -13.70 18.73
N LEU A 50 10.44 -12.94 17.82
CA LEU A 50 9.85 -11.70 17.33
C LEU A 50 8.70 -11.99 16.37
N MET A 51 8.90 -12.96 15.48
CA MET A 51 7.85 -13.39 14.56
C MET A 51 6.65 -13.98 15.30
N ASP A 52 6.89 -14.83 16.29
CA ASP A 52 5.84 -15.40 17.14
C ASP A 52 5.06 -14.30 17.88
N LYS A 53 5.75 -13.30 18.44
CA LYS A 53 5.13 -12.11 19.05
C LYS A 53 4.33 -11.31 18.05
N PHE A 54 4.75 -11.19 16.80
CA PHE A 54 4.00 -10.47 15.77
C PHE A 54 2.72 -11.20 15.37
N LEU A 55 2.80 -12.52 15.17
CA LEU A 55 1.65 -13.35 14.84
C LEU A 55 0.64 -13.40 15.99
N LYS A 56 1.09 -13.53 17.24
CA LYS A 56 0.21 -13.57 18.43
C LYS A 56 -0.18 -12.19 18.94
N GLY A 57 0.54 -11.15 18.54
CA GLY A 57 0.35 -9.77 18.98
C GLY A 57 -0.95 -9.18 18.46
N GLY A 58 -1.48 -8.19 19.21
CA GLY A 58 -2.63 -7.40 18.77
C GLY A 58 -2.28 -6.44 17.63
N ASN A 59 -3.32 -5.83 17.04
CA ASN A 59 -3.16 -4.88 15.93
C ASN A 59 -2.22 -3.72 16.28
N ALA A 60 -2.26 -3.19 17.51
CA ALA A 60 -1.35 -2.13 17.92
C ALA A 60 0.13 -2.53 17.81
N PHE A 61 0.46 -3.78 18.18
CA PHE A 61 1.82 -4.31 18.02
C PHE A 61 2.15 -4.52 16.55
N ARG A 62 1.29 -5.18 15.77
CA ARG A 62 1.55 -5.39 14.35
C ARG A 62 1.75 -4.07 13.59
N ASN A 63 0.93 -3.08 13.91
CA ASN A 63 0.97 -1.78 13.27
C ASN A 63 2.22 -0.97 13.63
N SER A 64 2.73 -1.09 14.86
CA SER A 64 3.96 -0.39 15.25
C SER A 64 5.20 -1.05 14.66
N ARG A 65 5.15 -2.36 14.43
CA ARG A 65 6.34 -3.17 14.07
C ARG A 65 6.48 -3.46 12.57
N LEU A 66 5.39 -3.54 11.80
CA LEU A 66 5.47 -3.84 10.37
C LEU A 66 6.03 -2.64 9.57
N LYS A 67 7.13 -2.85 8.86
CA LYS A 67 7.76 -1.88 7.97
C LYS A 67 7.80 -2.38 6.53
N LEU A 68 7.87 -1.42 5.61
CA LEU A 68 8.16 -1.62 4.21
C LEU A 68 9.37 -0.77 3.84
N ILE A 69 10.31 -1.39 3.15
CA ILE A 69 11.45 -0.69 2.54
C ILE A 69 11.27 -0.74 1.03
N ALA A 70 11.47 0.40 0.38
CA ALA A 70 11.54 0.51 -1.06
C ALA A 70 12.92 1.05 -1.47
N ASN A 71 13.55 0.42 -2.45
CA ASN A 71 14.82 0.84 -3.01
C ASN A 71 14.72 0.92 -4.53
N ILE A 72 15.05 2.07 -5.11
CA ILE A 72 15.12 2.22 -6.57
C ILE A 72 16.54 1.85 -7.02
N VAL A 73 16.67 0.72 -7.71
CA VAL A 73 17.97 0.09 -8.01
C VAL A 73 18.88 0.98 -8.86
N LYS A 74 18.30 1.68 -9.83
CA LYS A 74 18.99 2.63 -10.71
C LYS A 74 18.57 4.08 -10.39
N GLY A 75 18.59 4.43 -9.11
CA GLY A 75 18.28 5.78 -8.64
C GLY A 75 18.85 6.02 -7.24
N PRO A 76 19.08 7.28 -6.84
CA PRO A 76 19.70 7.60 -5.55
C PRO A 76 18.70 7.50 -4.38
N TRP A 77 17.65 6.67 -4.46
CA TRP A 77 16.53 6.74 -3.54
C TRP A 77 16.21 5.43 -2.84
N ILE A 78 16.33 5.45 -1.50
CA ILE A 78 15.85 4.43 -0.59
C ILE A 78 14.81 5.07 0.33
N VAL A 79 13.63 4.47 0.41
CA VAL A 79 12.55 4.88 1.33
C VAL A 79 12.36 3.77 2.35
N ARG A 80 12.35 4.12 3.62
CA ARG A 80 11.91 3.23 4.70
C ARG A 80 10.66 3.82 5.32
N LYS A 81 9.57 3.05 5.38
CA LYS A 81 8.29 3.55 5.88
C LYS A 81 7.63 2.52 6.78
N ALA A 82 7.15 2.99 7.93
CA ALA A 82 6.18 2.23 8.71
C ALA A 82 4.87 2.19 7.93
N VAL A 83 4.44 0.98 7.59
CA VAL A 83 3.19 0.75 6.84
C VAL A 83 2.11 0.16 7.72
N GLY A 84 2.41 -0.14 8.99
CA GLY A 84 1.50 -0.84 9.86
C GLY A 84 0.21 -0.05 10.16
N GLU A 85 0.23 1.28 10.23
CA GLU A 85 -0.99 2.09 10.36
C GLU A 85 -1.89 1.99 9.12
N GLN A 86 -1.30 1.72 7.97
CA GLN A 86 -1.96 1.53 6.68
C GLN A 86 -2.27 0.05 6.40
N ALA A 87 -1.85 -0.85 7.30
CA ALA A 87 -1.95 -2.28 7.11
C ALA A 87 -3.11 -2.87 7.92
N ILE A 88 -3.90 -3.72 7.29
CA ILE A 88 -4.88 -4.58 7.94
C ILE A 88 -4.35 -6.01 7.89
N CYS A 89 -4.02 -6.56 9.06
CA CYS A 89 -3.52 -7.93 9.20
C CYS A 89 -4.66 -8.88 9.58
N LYS A 90 -4.93 -9.87 8.73
CA LYS A 90 -5.89 -10.94 8.96
C LYS A 90 -5.12 -12.24 9.17
N LEU A 91 -5.15 -12.76 10.40
CA LEU A 91 -4.52 -14.03 10.73
C LEU A 91 -5.53 -15.17 10.56
N GLY A 92 -5.13 -16.21 9.85
CA GLY A 92 -5.87 -17.46 9.71
C GLY A 92 -5.03 -18.67 10.11
N GLU A 93 -5.60 -19.84 9.89
CA GLU A 93 -4.91 -21.11 10.13
C GLU A 93 -3.82 -21.32 9.06
N ASN A 94 -2.55 -21.27 9.46
CA ASN A 94 -1.37 -21.36 8.59
C ASN A 94 -1.19 -20.22 7.58
N PHE A 95 -1.83 -19.06 7.79
CA PHE A 95 -1.54 -17.90 6.96
C PHE A 95 -1.81 -16.58 7.66
N ILE A 96 -1.18 -15.53 7.16
CA ILE A 96 -1.51 -14.14 7.45
C ILE A 96 -1.65 -13.38 6.12
N GLU A 97 -2.77 -12.68 5.98
CA GLU A 97 -3.01 -11.72 4.90
C GLU A 97 -2.78 -10.32 5.44
N VAL A 98 -1.99 -9.51 4.73
CA VAL A 98 -1.64 -8.13 5.10
C VAL A 98 -2.02 -7.24 3.94
N ASP A 99 -3.15 -6.54 4.07
CA ASP A 99 -3.62 -5.55 3.11
C ASP A 99 -3.05 -4.18 3.48
N ILE A 100 -2.23 -3.58 2.61
CA ILE A 100 -1.59 -2.27 2.83
C ILE A 100 -2.22 -1.24 1.87
N ASP A 101 -3.00 -0.31 2.41
CA ASP A 101 -3.59 0.78 1.65
C ASP A 101 -2.61 1.96 1.55
N ILE A 102 -1.89 2.06 0.43
CA ILE A 102 -0.95 3.15 0.19
C ILE A 102 -1.66 4.51 0.11
N GLY A 103 -2.92 4.56 -0.31
CA GLY A 103 -3.68 5.81 -0.46
C GLY A 103 -3.97 6.52 0.85
N SER A 104 -4.05 5.76 1.94
CA SER A 104 -4.27 6.30 3.28
C SER A 104 -3.10 7.15 3.80
N SER A 105 -1.94 7.11 3.14
CA SER A 105 -0.81 7.99 3.43
C SER A 105 -0.54 8.95 2.28
N MET A 106 -0.73 10.26 2.51
CA MET A 106 -0.45 11.28 1.49
C MET A 106 0.98 11.21 0.96
N VAL A 107 1.95 10.97 1.85
CA VAL A 107 3.36 10.84 1.49
C VAL A 107 3.60 9.59 0.65
N ALA A 108 3.10 8.43 1.07
CA ALA A 108 3.31 7.19 0.32
C ALA A 108 2.60 7.23 -1.04
N SER A 109 1.38 7.78 -1.07
CA SER A 109 0.62 7.99 -2.30
C SER A 109 1.34 8.91 -3.28
N ALA A 110 1.95 10.00 -2.81
CA ALA A 110 2.75 10.89 -3.66
C ALA A 110 3.99 10.19 -4.24
N ILE A 111 4.71 9.42 -3.41
CA ILE A 111 5.88 8.64 -3.83
C ILE A 111 5.49 7.59 -4.87
N VAL A 112 4.40 6.85 -4.63
CA VAL A 112 3.92 5.84 -5.56
C VAL A 112 3.42 6.47 -6.84
N HIS A 113 2.66 7.56 -6.82
CA HIS A 113 2.24 8.25 -8.04
C HIS A 113 3.43 8.67 -8.90
N LEU A 114 4.47 9.23 -8.27
CA LEU A 114 5.69 9.60 -8.98
C LEU A 114 6.38 8.37 -9.58
N ALA A 115 6.60 7.33 -8.79
CA ALA A 115 7.25 6.10 -9.26
C ALA A 115 6.42 5.39 -10.35
N PHE A 116 5.10 5.39 -10.22
CA PHE A 116 4.18 4.76 -11.17
C PHE A 116 4.27 5.40 -12.56
N GLY A 117 4.48 6.73 -12.64
CA GLY A 117 4.72 7.43 -13.90
C GLY A 117 5.97 6.97 -14.66
N TYR A 118 6.93 6.36 -13.97
CA TYR A 118 8.19 5.86 -14.55
C TYR A 118 8.33 4.34 -14.44
N ILE A 119 7.31 3.62 -13.97
CA ILE A 119 7.45 2.21 -13.55
C ILE A 119 7.90 1.26 -14.68
N SER A 120 7.57 1.61 -15.92
CA SER A 120 8.01 0.89 -17.14
C SER A 120 9.51 1.01 -17.43
N THR A 121 10.22 1.91 -16.76
CA THR A 121 11.68 2.10 -16.87
C THR A 121 12.40 1.89 -15.54
N LEU A 122 11.67 1.89 -14.43
CA LEU A 122 12.23 1.76 -13.10
C LEU A 122 12.43 0.30 -12.71
N THR A 123 13.42 0.10 -11.85
CA THR A 123 13.56 -1.15 -11.10
C THR A 123 13.47 -0.81 -9.63
N VAL A 124 12.51 -1.42 -8.94
CA VAL A 124 12.18 -1.16 -7.54
C VAL A 124 12.25 -2.47 -6.76
N ASP A 125 13.06 -2.48 -5.71
CA ASP A 125 13.04 -3.53 -4.69
C ASP A 125 12.09 -3.14 -3.58
N LEU A 126 11.21 -4.05 -3.19
CA LEU A 126 10.35 -3.93 -2.03
C LEU A 126 10.67 -5.05 -1.05
N ALA A 127 10.77 -4.71 0.24
CA ALA A 127 11.05 -5.67 1.30
C ALA A 127 10.18 -5.41 2.53
N PHE A 128 9.61 -6.48 3.08
CA PHE A 128 8.83 -6.45 4.33
C PHE A 128 9.66 -6.96 5.50
N LEU A 129 9.54 -6.28 6.63
CA LEU A 129 10.26 -6.59 7.85
C LEU A 129 9.49 -6.18 9.11
N ILE A 130 9.77 -6.85 10.23
CA ILE A 130 9.27 -6.49 11.57
C ILE A 130 10.45 -5.77 12.21
N GLU A 131 10.26 -4.48 12.46
CA GLU A 131 11.26 -3.65 13.14
C GLU A 131 11.58 -4.24 14.50
N SER A 132 12.85 -4.46 14.82
CA SER A 132 13.30 -4.76 16.18
C SER A 132 13.34 -3.46 16.99
N GLN A 133 12.70 -3.43 18.17
CA GLN A 133 12.64 -2.24 19.03
C GLN A 133 13.40 -2.41 20.35
N ALA A 134 13.84 -3.64 20.66
CA ALA A 134 14.72 -3.95 21.78
C ALA A 134 15.95 -4.74 21.31
N GLU A 135 17.05 -4.65 22.07
CA GLU A 135 18.30 -5.37 21.76
C GLU A 135 18.11 -6.88 21.68
N SER A 136 17.23 -7.45 22.51
CA SER A 136 16.88 -8.87 22.50
C SER A 136 16.08 -9.32 21.26
N GLU A 137 15.61 -8.38 20.45
CA GLU A 137 14.89 -8.64 19.20
C GLU A 137 15.81 -8.51 17.97
N LEU A 138 17.08 -8.16 18.16
CA LEU A 138 18.06 -8.07 17.08
C LEU A 138 18.68 -9.46 16.75
N PRO A 139 19.14 -9.66 15.50
CA PRO A 139 19.10 -8.72 14.38
C PRO A 139 17.71 -8.60 13.75
N GLU A 140 17.41 -7.45 13.16
CA GLU A 140 16.22 -7.26 12.34
C GLU A 140 16.31 -8.15 11.08
N LYS A 141 15.21 -8.83 10.73
CA LYS A 141 15.16 -9.77 9.61
C LYS A 141 14.11 -9.36 8.59
N ILE A 142 14.46 -9.45 7.31
CA ILE A 142 13.53 -9.33 6.19
C ILE A 142 12.80 -10.66 6.02
N PHE A 143 11.47 -10.65 5.92
CA PHE A 143 10.69 -11.88 5.67
C PHE A 143 10.62 -12.25 4.21
N GLY A 144 10.55 -11.23 3.39
CA GLY A 144 10.29 -11.37 1.97
C GLY A 144 10.64 -10.08 1.27
N ALA A 145 11.31 -10.22 0.15
CA ALA A 145 11.59 -9.14 -0.76
C ALA A 145 11.28 -9.59 -2.18
N PHE A 146 10.90 -8.64 -3.02
CA PHE A 146 10.65 -8.87 -4.43
C PHE A 146 11.02 -7.61 -5.21
N ARG A 147 11.27 -7.82 -6.50
CA ARG A 147 11.69 -6.76 -7.42
C ARG A 147 10.65 -6.59 -8.51
N PHE A 148 10.23 -5.35 -8.73
CA PHE A 148 9.65 -4.93 -10.00
C PHE A 148 10.74 -4.37 -10.89
N SER A 149 10.71 -4.71 -12.18
CA SER A 149 11.65 -4.18 -13.16
C SER A 149 10.89 -3.92 -14.44
N GLU A 150 10.92 -2.67 -14.89
CA GLU A 150 10.34 -2.23 -16.16
C GLU A 150 8.89 -2.72 -16.31
N LEU A 151 8.12 -2.57 -15.23
CA LEU A 151 6.79 -3.15 -15.13
C LEU A 151 5.83 -2.39 -16.05
N ASP A 152 5.11 -3.12 -16.89
CA ASP A 152 4.05 -2.58 -17.74
C ASP A 152 2.70 -2.65 -17.01
N PRO A 153 2.10 -1.51 -16.59
CA PRO A 153 0.79 -1.50 -15.95
C PRO A 153 -0.32 -2.13 -16.80
N ALA A 154 -0.21 -2.06 -18.13
CA ALA A 154 -1.21 -2.64 -19.03
C ALA A 154 -1.22 -4.18 -19.00
N SER A 155 -0.17 -4.80 -18.46
CA SER A 155 -0.11 -6.25 -18.26
C SER A 155 -0.87 -6.75 -17.02
N ALA A 156 -1.35 -5.83 -16.18
CA ALA A 156 -2.10 -6.17 -14.98
C ALA A 156 -3.41 -6.91 -15.34
N ARG A 157 -3.71 -7.96 -14.57
CA ARG A 157 -4.96 -8.71 -14.75
C ARG A 157 -6.08 -8.02 -13.98
N THR A 158 -7.21 -7.84 -14.63
CA THR A 158 -8.46 -7.53 -13.93
C THR A 158 -8.88 -8.76 -13.14
N ILE A 159 -9.02 -8.60 -11.83
CA ILE A 159 -9.58 -9.62 -10.95
C ILE A 159 -11.02 -9.22 -10.65
N GLU A 160 -11.97 -10.00 -11.14
CA GLU A 160 -13.36 -9.82 -10.72
C GLU A 160 -13.51 -10.29 -9.26
N PRO A 161 -14.23 -9.53 -8.41
CA PRO A 161 -14.56 -9.99 -7.08
C PRO A 161 -15.43 -11.24 -7.19
N SER A 162 -14.88 -12.40 -6.87
CA SER A 162 -15.67 -13.61 -6.68
C SER A 162 -16.63 -13.45 -5.50
N ASP A 163 -17.77 -14.12 -5.50
CA ASP A 163 -18.72 -14.17 -4.36
C ASP A 163 -18.07 -14.85 -3.14
N VAL A 164 -17.23 -14.13 -2.39
CA VAL A 164 -16.51 -14.67 -1.24
C VAL A 164 -17.45 -14.71 -0.03
N VAL A 165 -17.88 -15.93 0.33
CA VAL A 165 -18.60 -16.22 1.59
C VAL A 165 -17.77 -15.73 2.77
N SER A 166 -18.32 -14.76 3.51
CA SER A 166 -17.77 -14.14 4.71
C SER A 166 -17.22 -15.16 5.69
N CYS A 167 -15.99 -14.96 6.16
CA CYS A 167 -15.53 -15.55 7.41
C CYS A 167 -16.07 -14.65 8.52
N ASP A 168 -17.11 -15.11 9.21
CA ASP A 168 -17.61 -14.45 10.42
C ASP A 168 -16.51 -14.39 11.49
N ASN A 169 -16.58 -13.32 12.30
CA ASN A 169 -15.74 -12.96 13.45
C ASN A 169 -14.48 -12.12 13.17
N ALA A 170 -14.67 -10.92 12.63
CA ALA A 170 -13.97 -9.73 13.10
C ALA A 170 -14.78 -8.49 12.71
N GLN A 171 -15.52 -7.93 13.66
CA GLN A 171 -16.20 -6.65 13.49
C GLN A 171 -15.14 -5.53 13.44
N THR A 172 -14.73 -5.15 12.24
CA THR A 172 -14.33 -3.78 11.97
C THR A 172 -15.16 -3.31 10.78
N SER A 173 -16.22 -2.58 11.10
CA SER A 173 -17.14 -1.98 10.15
C SER A 173 -16.39 -0.98 9.28
N LEU A 174 -15.94 -1.40 8.09
CA LEU A 174 -15.54 -0.48 7.04
C LEU A 174 -16.81 0.17 6.45
N PRO A 175 -16.92 1.51 6.41
CA PRO A 175 -18.06 2.16 5.79
C PRO A 175 -18.01 1.94 4.27
N THR A 176 -18.79 0.98 3.78
CA THR A 176 -18.97 0.70 2.33
C THR A 176 -19.71 1.81 1.58
N ARG A 177 -19.81 3.03 2.13
CA ARG A 177 -20.59 4.13 1.56
C ARG A 177 -19.80 5.36 1.09
N LEU A 178 -18.46 5.35 1.09
CA LEU A 178 -17.69 6.53 0.64
C LEU A 178 -17.08 6.47 -0.78
N TRP A 179 -17.52 5.56 -1.65
CA TRP A 179 -16.92 5.39 -2.99
C TRP A 179 -17.86 5.68 -4.17
N LYS A 180 -19.10 6.13 -3.94
CA LYS A 180 -19.99 6.59 -5.04
C LYS A 180 -19.82 8.05 -5.46
N SER A 181 -18.96 8.84 -4.83
CA SER A 181 -18.88 10.29 -5.14
C SER A 181 -17.57 10.79 -5.77
N ILE A 182 -16.50 10.00 -5.85
CA ILE A 182 -15.23 10.50 -6.42
C ILE A 182 -15.24 10.48 -7.96
N GLY A 183 -16.09 9.64 -8.58
CA GLY A 183 -16.19 9.52 -10.04
C GLY A 183 -17.16 10.46 -10.76
N GLN A 184 -17.95 11.28 -10.05
CA GLN A 184 -18.93 12.20 -10.68
C GLN A 184 -18.70 13.69 -10.35
N GLY A 185 -17.65 14.01 -9.59
CA GLY A 185 -17.38 15.37 -9.12
C GLY A 185 -16.70 16.31 -10.12
N PHE A 186 -16.18 15.84 -11.26
CA PHE A 186 -15.43 16.68 -12.20
C PHE A 186 -16.06 16.85 -13.57
N SER A 187 -17.20 16.20 -13.86
CA SER A 187 -17.90 16.38 -15.14
C SER A 187 -18.76 17.65 -15.20
N HIS A 188 -18.88 18.43 -14.11
CA HIS A 188 -19.58 19.73 -14.13
C HIS A 188 -18.62 20.93 -14.26
N ILE A 189 -17.31 20.71 -14.39
CA ILE A 189 -16.33 21.80 -14.60
C ILE A 189 -15.95 21.96 -16.09
N LEU A 190 -16.38 21.06 -16.97
CA LEU A 190 -16.11 21.17 -18.40
C LEU A 190 -17.39 20.81 -19.16
N HIS A 191 -18.23 21.82 -19.46
CA HIS A 191 -19.13 21.92 -20.62
C HIS A 191 -20.28 22.91 -20.32
N SER A 192 -19.98 24.20 -20.37
CA SER A 192 -20.99 25.24 -20.64
C SER A 192 -20.35 26.31 -21.51
N GLY A 193 -20.39 26.09 -22.83
CA GLY A 193 -20.35 27.17 -23.80
C GLY A 193 -21.64 27.12 -24.64
N PRO A 194 -21.91 28.13 -25.47
CA PRO A 194 -21.93 29.55 -25.19
C PRO A 194 -23.38 30.03 -25.10
N GLN A 195 -23.72 30.82 -24.07
CA GLN A 195 -24.93 31.65 -24.11
C GLN A 195 -24.48 33.08 -24.36
N GLU A 196 -24.57 33.49 -25.62
CA GLU A 196 -24.60 34.89 -26.02
C GLU A 196 -25.75 35.57 -25.26
N ASP A 197 -25.45 36.65 -24.54
CA ASP A 197 -26.28 37.85 -24.48
C ASP A 197 -25.58 38.90 -23.61
N GLY A 198 -25.04 39.91 -24.31
CA GLY A 198 -25.16 41.33 -23.97
C GLY A 198 -24.67 41.88 -22.63
N SER A 199 -23.73 42.85 -22.74
CA SER A 199 -23.56 44.06 -21.91
C SER A 199 -23.12 43.85 -20.45
N THR A 200 -22.14 44.56 -19.88
CA THR A 200 -21.44 45.80 -20.23
C THR A 200 -20.20 45.89 -19.32
N SER A 201 -19.05 46.20 -19.93
CA SER A 201 -18.00 47.12 -19.46
C SER A 201 -17.87 47.44 -17.97
N GLY A 202 -16.70 47.12 -17.40
CA GLY A 202 -15.97 48.02 -16.51
C GLY A 202 -15.47 47.40 -15.20
N SER A 203 -14.17 47.12 -15.13
CA SER A 203 -13.38 47.27 -13.89
C SER A 203 -11.90 47.05 -14.22
N GLU A 204 -11.11 48.08 -13.94
CA GLU A 204 -9.69 48.19 -14.21
C GLU A 204 -8.82 47.32 -13.31
N HIS A 205 -7.67 46.95 -13.87
CA HIS A 205 -6.51 46.33 -13.25
C HIS A 205 -5.90 47.18 -12.13
N THR A 206 -5.54 46.54 -11.01
CA THR A 206 -4.32 46.86 -10.26
C THR A 206 -3.70 45.56 -9.73
N ASN A 207 -2.57 45.18 -10.32
CA ASN A 207 -1.65 44.20 -9.76
C ASN A 207 -0.80 44.92 -8.72
N ASP A 208 -0.67 44.37 -7.52
CA ASP A 208 0.51 44.63 -6.70
C ASP A 208 0.96 43.32 -6.04
N VAL A 209 2.17 42.93 -6.40
CA VAL A 209 2.88 41.73 -5.99
C VAL A 209 3.92 42.20 -5.00
N ASP A 210 3.80 41.82 -3.73
CA ASP A 210 4.90 41.93 -2.78
C ASP A 210 5.41 40.52 -2.44
N HIS A 211 6.61 40.27 -2.95
CA HIS A 211 7.37 39.03 -2.85
C HIS A 211 8.47 39.28 -1.82
N LYS A 212 8.41 38.64 -0.66
CA LYS A 212 9.58 38.53 0.23
C LYS A 212 9.81 37.11 0.67
N ASP A 213 10.87 36.58 0.08
CA ASP A 213 11.58 35.35 0.39
C ASP A 213 12.03 35.29 1.84
N ASN A 214 12.08 34.08 2.38
CA ASN A 214 13.12 33.72 3.34
C ASN A 214 13.50 32.24 3.15
N PRO A 215 14.75 31.91 2.79
CA PRO A 215 15.19 30.56 2.48
C PRO A 215 15.55 29.79 3.76
N ILE A 216 15.06 28.55 3.87
CA ILE A 216 15.38 27.65 4.98
C ILE A 216 16.55 26.76 4.54
N ASP A 217 17.64 26.88 5.29
CA ASP A 217 18.90 26.14 5.15
C ASP A 217 18.70 24.62 5.13
N ILE A 218 19.25 24.00 4.09
CA ILE A 218 19.36 22.54 3.95
C ILE A 218 20.64 22.12 4.68
N THR A 219 20.48 21.54 5.87
CA THR A 219 21.58 20.94 6.63
C THR A 219 21.82 19.52 6.14
N ASN A 220 22.93 19.31 5.44
CA ASN A 220 23.43 17.99 5.04
C ASN A 220 23.86 17.18 6.27
N TRP A 221 23.31 15.99 6.40
CA TRP A 221 23.88 14.85 7.13
C TRP A 221 23.81 13.63 6.20
#